data_AF-A0A954T8L7-F1
#
_entry.id   AF-A0A954T8L7-F1
#
_cell.length_a   1.000
_cell.length_b   1.000
_cell.length_c   1.000
_cell.angle_alpha   90.00
_cell.angle_beta   90.00
_cell.angle_gamma   90.00
#
_symmetry.space_group_name_H-M   'P 1'
#
loop_
_entity.id
_entity.type
_entity.pdbx_description
1 polymer ?
#
loop_
_entity_poly.entity_id
_entity_poly.type
_entity_poly.pdbx_seq_one_letter_code
_entity_poly.pdbx_strand_id
1 'polypeptide(L)'
;MQTPTLRFTPYAWAKLLFLRDQGETEIGGFGIGAEDDPLLIGDIELIRQQCSVATVEFNDEAVADYFDRQVDHGRKPEQFGRVWIHTHPGSSPEPS
;
A
#
# COMPACT_ATOMS: atom_id res chain seq x y z
N MET A 1 -2.98 -20.58 -19.10
CA MET A 1 -2.71 -19.13 -18.93
C MET A 1 -2.09 -18.96 -17.55
N GLN A 2 -1.04 -18.16 -17.37
CA GLN A 2 -0.47 -17.91 -16.03
C GLN A 2 -1.37 -16.91 -15.27
N THR A 3 -1.60 -17.17 -14.00
CA THR A 3 -2.30 -16.24 -13.11
C THR A 3 -1.38 -15.05 -12.82
N PRO A 4 -1.84 -13.80 -13.02
CA PRO A 4 -1.06 -12.61 -12.65
C PRO A 4 -0.63 -12.70 -11.18
N THR A 5 0.66 -12.52 -10.92
CA THR A 5 1.24 -12.65 -9.57
C THR A 5 1.86 -11.32 -9.18
N LEU A 6 1.38 -10.75 -8.06
CA LEU A 6 1.99 -9.59 -7.45
C LEU A 6 3.30 -10.00 -6.77
N ARG A 7 4.38 -9.27 -7.03
CA ARG A 7 5.69 -9.48 -6.43
C ARG A 7 6.08 -8.25 -5.63
N PHE A 8 6.85 -8.46 -4.58
CA PHE A 8 7.38 -7.39 -3.74
C PHE A 8 8.90 -7.43 -3.76
N THR A 9 9.54 -6.27 -3.84
CA THR A 9 10.98 -6.18 -3.55
C THR A 9 11.23 -6.49 -2.07
N PRO A 10 12.45 -6.90 -1.68
CA PRO A 10 12.79 -7.07 -0.28
C PRO A 10 12.53 -5.82 0.57
N TYR A 11 12.69 -4.63 -0.02
CA TYR A 11 12.43 -3.35 0.64
C TYR A 11 10.94 -3.13 0.90
N ALA A 12 10.08 -3.30 -0.12
CA ALA A 12 8.63 -3.21 0.05
C ALA A 12 8.12 -4.24 1.06
N TRP A 13 8.64 -5.48 1.00
CA TRP A 13 8.27 -6.54 1.93
C TRP A 13 8.69 -6.21 3.37
N ALA A 14 9.90 -5.69 3.57
CA ALA A 14 10.37 -5.27 4.89
C ALA A 14 9.49 -4.15 5.49
N LYS A 15 9.02 -3.20 4.67
CA LYS A 15 8.03 -2.20 5.13
C LYS A 15 6.75 -2.87 5.58
N LEU A 16 6.18 -3.81 4.80
CA LEU A 16 4.96 -4.51 5.20
C LEU A 16 5.11 -5.27 6.52
N LEU A 17 6.24 -5.96 6.72
CA LEU A 17 6.54 -6.63 7.99
C LEU A 17 6.61 -5.64 9.14
N PHE A 18 7.31 -4.51 8.95
CA PHE A 18 7.40 -3.46 9.95
C PHE A 18 6.02 -2.90 10.31
N LEU A 19 5.19 -2.59 9.31
CA LEU A 19 3.83 -2.06 9.48
C LEU A 19 2.92 -3.04 10.22
N ARG A 20 2.99 -4.33 9.87
CA ARG A 20 2.25 -5.40 10.57
C ARG A 20 2.56 -5.43 12.07
N ASP A 21 3.80 -5.15 12.44
CA ASP A 21 4.29 -5.25 13.81
C ASP A 21 4.25 -3.92 14.59
N GLN A 22 3.74 -2.82 14.00
CA GLN A 22 3.78 -1.49 14.65
C GLN A 22 2.84 -1.34 15.84
N GLY A 23 1.74 -2.10 15.91
CA GLY A 23 0.79 -1.95 17.01
C GLY A 23 -0.51 -2.70 16.81
N GLU A 24 -1.52 -2.27 17.58
CA GLU A 24 -2.81 -2.96 17.71
C GLU A 24 -3.86 -2.47 16.71
N THR A 25 -3.54 -1.49 15.86
CA THR A 25 -4.45 -0.96 14.83
C THR A 25 -4.08 -1.43 13.44
N GLU A 26 -5.05 -1.46 12.54
CA GLU A 26 -4.79 -1.58 11.11
C GLU A 26 -3.88 -0.43 10.64
N ILE A 27 -3.11 -0.68 9.58
CA ILE A 27 -2.31 0.33 8.90
C ILE A 27 -2.42 0.06 7.40
N GLY A 28 -2.85 1.06 6.65
CA GLY A 28 -2.99 1.00 5.19
C GLY A 28 -1.90 1.78 4.47
N GLY A 29 -1.54 1.32 3.28
CA GLY A 29 -0.65 2.03 2.37
C GLY A 29 -0.94 1.76 0.89
N PHE A 30 -0.34 2.56 0.02
CA PHE A 30 -0.33 2.33 -1.42
C PHE A 30 0.93 1.57 -1.84
N GLY A 31 0.75 0.59 -2.72
CA GLY A 31 1.85 -0.09 -3.39
C GLY A 31 2.30 0.68 -4.64
N ILE A 32 3.60 1.00 -4.71
CA ILE A 32 4.22 1.64 -5.87
C ILE A 32 4.93 0.59 -6.72
N GLY A 33 4.37 0.32 -7.89
CA GLY A 33 4.89 -0.58 -8.91
C GLY A 33 6.06 0.00 -9.71
N ALA A 34 6.91 -0.89 -10.22
CA ALA A 34 7.98 -0.55 -11.15
C ALA A 34 7.41 0.00 -12.48
N GLU A 35 8.19 0.84 -13.15
CA GLU A 35 7.79 1.51 -14.41
C GLU A 35 7.44 0.53 -15.53
N ASP A 36 8.29 -0.46 -15.76
CA ASP A 36 8.10 -1.46 -16.81
C ASP A 36 7.28 -2.68 -16.36
N ASP A 37 6.93 -2.75 -15.07
CA ASP A 37 6.32 -3.92 -14.45
C ASP A 37 5.44 -3.52 -13.24
N PRO A 38 4.19 -3.11 -13.49
CA PRO A 38 3.26 -2.70 -12.44
C PRO A 38 2.92 -3.82 -11.43
N LEU A 39 3.26 -5.08 -11.74
CA LEU A 39 3.08 -6.21 -10.81
C LEU A 39 4.26 -6.40 -9.85
N LEU A 40 5.38 -5.69 -10.06
CA LEU A 40 6.48 -5.65 -9.12
C LEU A 40 6.39 -4.39 -8.25
N ILE A 41 5.96 -4.56 -7.00
CA ILE A 41 5.87 -3.50 -6.00
C ILE A 41 7.25 -3.22 -5.42
N GLY A 42 7.75 -2.02 -5.73
CA GLY A 42 9.05 -1.51 -5.31
C GLY A 42 9.01 -0.85 -3.95
N ASP A 43 7.89 -0.21 -3.61
CA ASP A 43 7.74 0.52 -2.35
C ASP A 43 6.29 0.50 -1.82
N ILE A 44 6.14 0.75 -0.52
CA ILE A 44 4.86 1.01 0.17
C ILE A 44 4.91 2.42 0.76
N GLU A 45 3.90 3.21 0.49
CA GLU A 45 3.77 4.57 0.97
C GLU A 45 2.54 4.75 1.85
N LEU A 46 2.72 5.32 3.03
CA LEU A 46 1.63 5.69 3.93
C LEU A 46 1.19 7.12 3.63
N ILE A 47 -0.11 7.35 3.75
CA ILE A 47 -0.69 8.69 3.79
C ILE A 47 -1.40 8.89 5.12
N ARG A 48 -1.86 10.12 5.36
CA ARG A 48 -2.67 10.42 6.54
C ARG A 48 -3.91 9.53 6.55
N GLN A 49 -4.15 8.89 7.69
CA GLN A 49 -5.20 7.89 7.86
C GLN A 49 -5.69 7.87 9.30
N GLN A 50 -6.91 7.37 9.50
CA GLN A 50 -7.48 7.06 10.80
C GLN A 50 -7.64 5.55 10.93
N CYS A 51 -7.07 4.98 12.00
CA CYS A 51 -7.04 3.55 12.19
C CYS A 51 -7.68 3.13 13.51
N SER A 52 -8.30 1.96 13.50
CA SER A 52 -8.76 1.24 14.66
C SER A 52 -8.23 -0.19 14.61
N VAL A 53 -8.60 -1.01 15.59
CA VAL A 53 -8.26 -2.45 15.61
C VAL A 53 -8.86 -3.25 14.45
N ALA A 54 -9.86 -2.69 13.75
CA ALA A 54 -10.63 -3.41 12.72
C ALA A 54 -10.98 -2.55 11.50
N THR A 55 -10.45 -1.32 11.41
CA THR A 55 -10.69 -0.42 10.28
C THR A 55 -9.49 0.47 10.00
N VAL A 56 -9.28 0.79 8.73
CA VAL A 56 -8.42 1.87 8.26
C VAL A 56 -9.19 2.74 7.26
N GLU A 57 -9.11 4.05 7.44
CA GLU A 57 -9.70 5.03 6.54
C GLU A 57 -8.64 6.06 6.14
N PHE A 58 -8.45 6.23 4.83
CA PHE A 58 -7.55 7.23 4.30
C PHE A 58 -8.21 8.60 4.29
N ASN A 59 -7.47 9.62 4.69
CA ASN A 59 -7.96 10.99 4.62
C ASN A 59 -8.03 11.45 3.16
N ASP A 60 -9.20 11.92 2.71
CA ASP A 60 -9.45 12.29 1.31
C ASP A 60 -8.47 13.33 0.75
N GLU A 61 -8.15 14.37 1.53
CA GLU A 61 -7.17 15.39 1.13
C GLU A 61 -5.78 14.76 0.94
N ALA A 62 -5.37 13.87 1.84
CA ALA A 62 -4.09 13.17 1.72
C ALA A 62 -4.05 12.16 0.56
N VAL A 63 -5.19 11.63 0.12
CA VAL A 63 -5.27 10.84 -1.13
C VAL A 63 -5.03 11.74 -2.33
N ALA A 64 -5.68 12.90 -2.40
CA ALA A 64 -5.47 13.86 -3.48
C ALA A 64 -4.00 14.31 -3.55
N ASP A 65 -3.44 14.74 -2.41
CA ASP A 65 -2.03 15.15 -2.31
C ASP A 65 -1.06 14.03 -2.72
N TYR A 66 -1.39 12.78 -2.40
CA TYR A 66 -0.61 11.63 -2.85
C TYR A 66 -0.65 11.49 -4.36
N PHE A 67 -1.83 11.52 -4.98
CA PHE A 67 -1.95 11.38 -6.44
C PHE A 67 -1.18 12.48 -7.18
N ASP A 68 -1.34 13.73 -6.75
CA ASP A 68 -0.64 14.88 -7.35
C ASP A 68 0.89 14.70 -7.24
N ARG A 69 1.40 14.35 -6.05
CA ARG A 69 2.84 14.15 -5.86
C ARG A 69 3.38 12.98 -6.68
N GLN A 70 2.63 11.89 -6.85
CA GLN A 70 3.08 10.77 -7.70
C GLN A 70 3.16 11.17 -9.18
N VAL A 71 2.21 11.99 -9.66
CA VAL A 71 2.24 12.56 -11.02
C VAL A 71 3.41 13.53 -11.19
N ASP A 72 3.67 14.38 -10.20
CA ASP A 72 4.84 15.29 -10.20
C ASP A 72 6.17 14.51 -10.22
N HIS A 73 6.21 13.32 -9.64
CA HIS A 73 7.34 12.38 -9.74
C HIS A 73 7.41 11.64 -11.09
N GLY A 74 6.54 11.96 -12.05
CA GLY A 74 6.49 11.37 -13.38
C GLY A 74 5.89 9.97 -13.43
N ARG A 75 5.27 9.49 -12.35
CA ARG A 75 4.64 8.17 -12.33
C ARG A 75 3.26 8.21 -12.98
N LYS A 76 2.89 7.11 -13.64
CA LYS A 76 1.55 6.89 -14.19
C LYS A 76 0.63 6.30 -13.11
N PRO A 77 -0.69 6.56 -13.16
CA PRO A 77 -1.64 6.00 -12.19
C PRO A 77 -1.58 4.47 -12.04
N GLU A 78 -1.24 3.74 -13.11
CA GLU A 78 -1.05 2.30 -13.08
C GLU A 78 0.11 1.84 -12.18
N GLN A 79 1.07 2.71 -11.89
CA GLN A 79 2.18 2.42 -11.00
C GLN A 79 1.80 2.60 -9.53
N PHE A 80 0.90 3.52 -9.17
CA PHE A 80 0.76 3.95 -7.77
C PHE A 80 -0.68 3.96 -7.23
N GLY A 81 -1.69 3.87 -8.09
CA GLY A 81 -3.11 3.94 -7.72
C GLY A 81 -3.85 2.59 -7.78
N ARG A 82 -3.16 1.50 -8.12
CA ARG A 82 -3.78 0.18 -8.35
C ARG A 82 -3.81 -0.72 -7.12
N VAL A 83 -2.88 -0.52 -6.20
CA VAL A 83 -2.62 -1.45 -5.10
C VAL A 83 -2.78 -0.70 -3.80
N TRP A 84 -3.83 -1.07 -3.07
CA TRP A 84 -4.08 -0.65 -1.71
C TRP A 84 -3.95 -1.88 -0.81
N ILE A 85 -3.18 -1.76 0.27
CA ILE A 85 -2.84 -2.87 1.17
C ILE A 85 -3.00 -2.38 2.60
N HIS A 86 -3.57 -3.20 3.48
CA HIS A 86 -3.62 -2.93 4.90
C HIS A 86 -3.29 -4.14 5.77
N THR A 87 -2.94 -3.88 7.01
CA THR A 87 -2.67 -4.91 8.03
C THR A 87 -3.93 -5.26 8.81
N HIS A 88 -4.01 -6.49 9.27
CA HIS A 88 -5.04 -6.96 10.21
C HIS A 88 -4.35 -7.44 11.51
N PRO A 89 -4.44 -6.66 12.60
CA PRO A 89 -3.96 -7.09 13.91
C PRO A 89 -4.69 -8.36 14.39
N GLY A 90 -4.01 -9.23 15.14
CA GLY A 90 -4.67 -10.38 15.80
C GLY A 90 -4.80 -11.67 14.97
N SER A 91 -4.01 -11.83 13.92
CA SER A 91 -3.92 -13.07 13.11
C SER A 91 -5.19 -13.44 12.34
N SER A 92 -5.84 -12.45 11.69
CA SER A 92 -6.89 -12.68 10.70
C SER A 92 -6.45 -12.11 9.35
N PRO A 93 -5.77 -12.88 8.48
CA PRO A 93 -5.31 -12.36 7.20
C PRO A 93 -6.41 -12.33 6.12
N GLU A 94 -7.65 -12.71 6.45
CA GLU A 94 -8.77 -12.70 5.51
C GLU A 94 -9.34 -11.28 5.29
N PRO A 95 -9.74 -10.93 4.06
CA PRO A 95 -10.51 -9.70 3.82
C PRO A 95 -11.82 -9.70 4.61
N SER A 96 -12.15 -8.55 5.20
CA SER A 96 -13.42 -8.26 5.88
C SER A 96 -14.62 -8.27 4.94
#